data_AF-A0A937QW53-F1
#
_entry.id   AF-A0A937QW53-F1
#
_cell.length_a   1.000
_cell.length_b   1.000
_cell.length_c   1.000
_cell.angle_alpha   90.00
_cell.angle_beta   90.00
_cell.angle_gamma   90.00
#
_symmetry.space_group_name_H-M   'P 1'
#
loop_
_entity.id
_entity.type
_entity.pdbx_description
1 polymer ?
#
loop_
_entity_poly.entity_id
_entity_poly.type
_entity_poly.pdbx_seq_one_letter_code
_entity_poly.pdbx_strand_id
1 'polypeptide(L)'
;MKANDYAEQVVHEFRRHITDHVFLSIQHNEKRMREYQTRVNENSLREVNQAIGKKVKEIFCLDDDGVSPAPKSWLIKVYTLYK
;
A
#
# COMPACT_ATOMS: atom_id res chain seq x y z
N MET A 1 1.13 29.04 6.39
CA MET A 1 1.59 27.91 5.56
C MET A 1 1.49 28.32 4.10
N LYS A 2 2.57 28.19 3.32
CA LYS A 2 2.53 28.48 1.88
C LYS A 2 1.89 27.30 1.14
N ALA A 3 1.45 27.53 -0.10
CA ALA A 3 0.85 26.47 -0.93
C ALA A 3 1.80 25.28 -1.14
N ASN A 4 3.11 25.55 -1.29
CA ASN A 4 4.12 24.50 -1.46
C ASN A 4 4.26 23.64 -0.20
N ASP A 5 4.33 24.27 0.98
CA ASP A 5 4.42 23.55 2.27
C ASP A 5 3.20 22.63 2.48
N TYR A 6 2.00 23.09 2.11
CA TYR A 6 0.79 22.27 2.18
C TYR A 6 0.83 21.10 1.20
N ALA A 7 1.23 21.34 -0.05
CA ALA A 7 1.35 20.28 -1.06
C ALA A 7 2.36 19.22 -0.63
N GLU A 8 3.51 19.65 -0.10
CA GLU A 8 4.53 18.78 0.46
C GLU A 8 3.97 17.92 1.60
N GLN A 9 3.29 18.54 2.57
CA GLN A 9 2.65 17.83 3.68
C GLN A 9 1.66 16.76 3.20
N VAL A 10 0.77 17.10 2.26
CA VAL A 10 -0.24 16.17 1.72
C VAL A 10 0.41 14.99 1.02
N VAL A 11 1.43 15.26 0.19
CA VAL A 11 2.14 14.20 -0.54
C VAL A 11 2.94 13.31 0.41
N HIS A 12 3.57 13.88 1.44
CA HIS A 12 4.26 13.10 2.47
C HIS A 12 3.31 12.18 3.23
N GLU A 13 2.15 12.69 3.65
CA GLU A 13 1.15 11.87 4.33
C GLU A 13 0.64 10.74 3.43
N PHE A 14 0.36 11.04 2.17
CA PHE A 14 -0.02 10.01 1.19
C PHE A 14 1.07 8.95 1.01
N ARG A 15 2.33 9.39 0.85
CA ARG A 15 3.50 8.51 0.68
C ARG A 15 3.69 7.61 1.90
N ARG A 16 3.56 8.15 3.10
CA ARG A 16 3.68 7.42 4.36
C ARG A 16 2.77 6.19 4.40
N HIS A 17 1.57 6.30 3.81
CA HIS A 17 0.53 5.29 3.81
C HIS A 17 0.33 4.58 2.46
N ILE A 18 1.26 4.73 1.51
CA ILE A 18 1.06 4.32 0.12
C ILE A 18 0.80 2.82 -0.05
N THR A 19 1.35 1.94 0.80
CA THR A 19 1.05 0.51 0.77
C THR A 19 -0.44 0.25 0.98
N ASP A 20 -1.05 0.83 2.02
CA ASP A 20 -2.47 0.68 2.29
C ASP A 20 -3.33 1.28 1.15
N HIS A 21 -2.90 2.41 0.60
CA HIS A 21 -3.55 2.99 -0.59
C HIS A 21 -3.51 2.07 -1.82
N VAL A 22 -2.41 1.34 -2.03
CA VAL A 22 -2.32 0.35 -3.11
C VAL A 22 -3.30 -0.80 -2.88
N PHE A 23 -3.39 -1.34 -1.66
CA PHE A 23 -4.37 -2.39 -1.36
C PHE A 23 -5.82 -1.89 -1.46
N LEU A 24 -6.11 -0.66 -1.04
CA LEU A 24 -7.41 -0.03 -1.26
C LEU A 24 -7.75 0.11 -2.75
N SER A 25 -6.76 0.43 -3.59
CA SER A 25 -6.97 0.54 -5.04
C SER A 25 -7.30 -0.79 -5.70
N ILE A 26 -6.76 -1.91 -5.16
CA ILE A 26 -7.12 -3.27 -5.59
C ILE A 26 -8.55 -3.56 -5.14
N GLN A 27 -8.84 -3.34 -3.86
CA GLN A 27 -10.13 -3.60 -3.23
C GLN A 27 -11.30 -2.89 -3.92
N HIS A 28 -11.13 -1.63 -4.31
CA HIS A 28 -12.21 -0.82 -4.91
C HIS A 28 -12.29 -0.94 -6.44
N ASN A 29 -11.47 -1.79 -7.06
CA ASN A 29 -11.51 -2.02 -8.50
C ASN A 29 -11.85 -3.49 -8.78
N GLU A 30 -13.04 -3.73 -9.34
CA GLU A 30 -13.55 -5.10 -9.54
C GLU A 30 -12.57 -5.99 -10.33
N LYS A 31 -11.99 -5.47 -11.41
CA LYS A 31 -11.04 -6.22 -12.25
C LYS A 31 -9.78 -6.58 -11.47
N ARG A 32 -9.21 -5.63 -10.72
CA ARG A 32 -8.00 -5.87 -9.90
C ARG A 32 -8.31 -6.82 -8.75
N MET A 33 -9.46 -6.69 -8.11
CA MET A 33 -9.85 -7.57 -7.01
C MET A 33 -10.04 -9.02 -7.48
N ARG A 34 -10.67 -9.21 -8.63
CA ARG A 34 -10.82 -10.54 -9.24
C ARG A 34 -9.47 -11.17 -9.57
N GLU A 35 -8.58 -10.41 -10.21
CA GLU A 35 -7.22 -10.87 -10.50
C GLU A 35 -6.44 -11.19 -9.21
N TYR A 36 -6.54 -10.32 -8.20
CA TYR A 36 -5.92 -10.54 -6.90
C TYR A 36 -6.40 -11.84 -6.25
N GLN A 37 -7.72 -12.11 -6.27
CA GLN A 37 -8.28 -13.37 -5.77
C GLN A 37 -7.75 -14.58 -6.55
N THR A 38 -7.66 -14.50 -7.88
CA THR A 38 -7.05 -15.56 -8.69
C THR A 38 -5.61 -15.82 -8.26
N ARG A 39 -4.78 -14.77 -8.12
CA ARG A 39 -3.38 -14.91 -7.69
C ARG A 39 -3.25 -15.44 -6.27
N VAL A 40 -4.14 -15.04 -5.37
CA VAL A 40 -4.17 -15.57 -4.00
C VAL A 40 -4.57 -17.04 -3.97
N ASN A 41 -5.46 -17.49 -4.86
CA ASN A 41 -5.85 -18.90 -4.97
C ASN A 41 -4.76 -19.76 -5.62
N GLU A 42 -4.03 -19.21 -6.58
CA GLU A 42 -2.88 -19.87 -7.23
C GLU A 42 -1.65 -19.94 -6.31
N ASN A 43 -1.54 -19.02 -5.35
CA ASN A 43 -0.41 -18.90 -4.44
C ASN A 43 -0.93 -18.89 -2.98
N SER A 44 -0.28 -18.12 -2.10
CA SER A 44 -0.81 -17.83 -0.77
C SER A 44 -1.09 -16.35 -0.61
N LEU A 45 -2.08 -16.02 0.24
CA LEU A 45 -2.37 -14.64 0.64
C LEU A 45 -1.10 -13.89 1.09
N ARG A 46 -0.26 -14.58 1.87
CA ARG A 46 1.00 -14.03 2.39
C ARG A 46 1.96 -13.68 1.26
N GLU A 47 2.15 -14.59 0.32
CA GLU A 47 3.10 -14.42 -0.78
C GLU A 47 2.70 -13.25 -1.69
N VAL A 48 1.43 -13.21 -2.11
CA VAL A 48 0.90 -12.12 -2.95
C VAL A 48 1.04 -10.77 -2.23
N ASN A 49 0.65 -10.70 -0.96
CA ASN A 49 0.71 -9.46 -0.20
C ASN A 49 2.15 -8.98 0.02
N GLN A 50 3.08 -9.89 0.31
CA GLN A 50 4.50 -9.55 0.44
C GLN A 50 5.11 -9.08 -0.88
N ALA A 51 4.76 -9.72 -1.99
CA ALA A 51 5.23 -9.32 -3.32
C ALA A 51 4.76 -7.90 -3.68
N ILE A 52 3.48 -7.58 -3.42
CA ILE A 52 2.93 -6.23 -3.62
C ILE A 52 3.67 -5.22 -2.74
N GLY A 53 3.78 -5.46 -1.44
CA GLY A 53 4.46 -4.54 -0.51
C GLY A 53 5.93 -4.29 -0.89
N LYS A 54 6.65 -5.33 -1.32
CA LYS A 54 8.02 -5.21 -1.84
C LYS A 54 8.07 -4.33 -3.08
N LYS A 55 7.15 -4.53 -4.03
CA LYS A 55 7.08 -3.73 -5.26
C LYS A 55 6.73 -2.27 -5.00
N VAL A 56 5.90 -1.97 -4.01
CA VAL A 56 5.63 -0.59 -3.57
C VAL A 56 6.94 0.08 -3.16
N LYS A 57 7.70 -0.54 -2.26
CA LYS A 57 8.99 0.01 -1.81
C LYS A 57 9.98 0.22 -2.96
N GLU A 58 10.11 -0.76 -3.85
CA GLU A 58 11.04 -0.73 -4.98
C GLU A 58 10.68 0.36 -6.01
N ILE A 59 9.41 0.46 -6.39
CA ILE A 59 8.96 1.37 -7.45
C ILE A 59 9.04 2.83 -7.00
N PHE A 60 8.73 3.09 -5.73
CA PHE A 60 8.69 4.45 -5.18
C PHE A 60 9.98 4.85 -4.44
N CYS A 61 11.01 3.99 -4.44
CA CYS A 61 12.30 4.22 -3.78
C CYS A 61 12.15 4.70 -2.31
N LEU A 62 11.37 3.94 -1.52
CA LEU A 62 10.98 4.34 -0.18
C LEU A 62 11.85 3.71 0.92
N ASP A 63 12.06 4.47 1.99
CA ASP A 63 12.70 3.99 3.22
C ASP A 63 11.65 3.68 4.28
N ASP A 64 11.83 2.55 4.97
CA ASP A 64 10.90 2.11 6.00
C ASP A 64 10.95 3.05 7.22
N ASP A 65 9.78 3.39 7.77
CA ASP A 65 9.57 4.22 8.97
C ASP A 65 8.79 3.46 10.08
N GLY A 66 8.55 2.17 9.89
CA GLY A 66 7.87 1.31 10.86
C GLY A 66 6.73 0.50 10.25
N VAL A 67 5.83 0.04 11.11
CA VAL A 67 4.68 -0.80 10.72
C VAL A 67 3.41 -0.23 11.34
N SER A 68 2.37 -0.08 10.55
CA SER A 68 1.03 0.26 11.01
C SER A 68 0.17 -1.00 11.19
N PRO A 69 -0.46 -1.20 12.36
CA PRO A 69 -1.37 -2.30 12.61
C PRO A 69 -2.82 -2.01 12.23
N ALA A 70 -3.12 -0.83 11.67
CA ALA A 70 -4.47 -0.36 11.39
C ALA A 70 -4.64 -0.01 9.89
N PRO A 71 -4.63 -1.02 8.99
CA PRO A 71 -4.92 -0.78 7.58
C PRO A 71 -6.39 -0.41 7.36
N LYS A 72 -6.63 0.43 6.36
CA LYS A 72 -7.99 0.69 5.86
C LYS A 72 -8.42 -0.41 4.89
N SER A 73 -7.48 -1.01 4.16
CA SER A 73 -7.79 -2.17 3.33
C SER A 73 -7.93 -3.44 4.17
N TRP A 74 -9.01 -4.18 3.93
CA TRP A 74 -9.25 -5.48 4.60
C TRP A 74 -8.45 -6.64 3.97
N LEU A 75 -7.64 -6.36 2.93
CA LEU A 75 -6.77 -7.34 2.27
C LEU A 75 -5.48 -7.63 3.05
N ILE A 76 -5.13 -6.75 3.99
CA ILE A 76 -3.92 -6.81 4.81
C ILE A 76 -4.26 -6.59 6.28
N LYS A 77 -3.39 -7.06 7.17
CA LYS A 77 -3.54 -6.87 8.63
C LYS A 77 -2.62 -5.80 9.19
N VAL A 78 -1.45 -5.63 8.56
CA VAL A 78 -0.44 -4.64 8.90
C VAL A 78 0.26 -4.21 7.60
N TYR A 79 0.90 -3.05 7.59
CA TYR A 79 1.70 -2.59 6.46
C TYR A 79 2.87 -1.72 6.90
N THR A 80 3.91 -1.65 6.07
CA THR A 80 5.06 -0.78 6.27
C THR A 80 4.67 0.68 6.04
N LEU A 81 5.04 1.54 6.99
CA LEU A 81 5.03 2.99 6.83
C LEU A 81 6.34 3.44 6.21
N TYR A 82 6.31 4.53 5.45
CA TYR A 82 7.51 5.08 4.82
C TYR A 82 7.82 6.49 5.28
N LYS A 83 9.10 6.82 5.26
CA LYS A 83 9.60 8.17 5.53
C LYS A 83 9.10 9.12 4.47
#